data_AF-A0A1F5FUV4-F1
#
_entry.id   AF-A0A1F5FUV4-F1
#
_cell.length_a   1.000
_cell.length_b   1.000
_cell.length_c   1.000
_cell.angle_alpha   90.00
_cell.angle_beta   90.00
_cell.angle_gamma   90.00
#
_symmetry.space_group_name_H-M   'P 1'
#
loop_
_entity.id
_entity.type
_entity.pdbx_description
1 polymer ?
#
loop_
_entity_poly.entity_id
_entity_poly.type
_entity_poly.pdbx_seq_one_letter_code
_entity_poly.pdbx_strand_id
1 'polypeptide(L)'
;MKYLCLDLGTAHTGLALSEEGILATPLATIFEKDLDSLVGKLTPYLARTNPDCLVIGTPSHGLLVDYGKLLEQKIKNIYSGQIIFYNEDLSSKKAQSTLDRSKKSHKQKKQQQHQTAAAHILQDYLDGL
;
A
#
# COMPACT_ATOMS: atom_id res chain seq x y z
N MET A 1 0.24 -17.17 -4.91
CA MET A 1 1.18 -16.04 -5.14
C MET A 1 1.03 -15.09 -3.98
N LYS A 2 2.13 -14.49 -3.53
CA LYS A 2 2.16 -13.52 -2.45
C LYS A 2 2.15 -12.10 -3.00
N TYR A 3 1.32 -11.25 -2.42
CA TYR A 3 1.14 -9.87 -2.86
C TYR A 3 1.43 -8.90 -1.73
N LEU A 4 2.22 -7.87 -2.01
CA LEU A 4 2.41 -6.73 -1.13
C LEU A 4 1.80 -5.49 -1.81
N CYS A 5 1.00 -4.71 -1.08
CA CYS A 5 0.42 -3.47 -1.57
C CYS A 5 1.04 -2.25 -0.91
N LEU A 6 1.27 -1.20 -1.71
CA LEU A 6 1.68 0.13 -1.29
C LEU A 6 0.57 1.14 -1.62
N ASP A 7 -0.05 1.73 -0.60
CA ASP A 7 -0.94 2.89 -0.74
C ASP A 7 -0.11 4.17 -0.59
N LEU A 8 0.11 4.90 -1.69
CA LEU A 8 1.02 6.04 -1.74
C LEU A 8 0.34 7.34 -1.31
N GLY A 9 0.67 7.82 -0.12
CA GLY A 9 0.37 9.18 0.32
C GLY A 9 1.58 10.12 0.21
N THR A 10 1.34 11.42 0.36
CA THR A 10 2.39 12.46 0.30
C THR A 10 3.33 12.50 1.52
N ALA A 11 2.96 11.83 2.61
CA ALA A 11 3.75 11.79 3.85
C ALA A 11 3.71 10.44 4.59
N HIS A 12 3.04 9.47 4.00
CA HIS A 12 2.86 8.15 4.57
C HIS A 12 2.57 7.16 3.46
N THR A 13 3.00 5.91 3.65
CA THR A 13 2.70 4.80 2.76
C THR A 13 2.07 3.68 3.57
N GLY A 14 0.82 3.33 3.25
CA GLY A 14 0.14 2.18 3.83
C GLY A 14 0.66 0.89 3.20
N LEU A 15 0.88 -0.14 3.99
CA LEU A 15 1.29 -1.48 3.54
C LEU A 15 0.22 -2.51 3.87
N ALA A 16 -0.06 -3.41 2.94
CA ALA A 16 -0.89 -4.59 3.15
C ALA A 16 -0.31 -5.82 2.45
N LEU A 17 -0.61 -7.01 2.98
CA LEU A 17 -0.06 -8.28 2.53
C LEU A 17 -1.19 -9.29 2.29
N SER A 18 -1.06 -10.06 1.22
CA SER A 18 -1.78 -11.31 1.05
C SER A 18 -0.78 -12.44 0.83
N GLU A 19 -0.75 -13.41 1.74
CA GLU A 19 0.16 -14.57 1.66
C GLU A 19 -0.23 -15.53 0.54
N GLU A 20 -1.54 -15.67 0.29
CA GLU A 20 -2.11 -16.68 -0.60
C GLU A 20 -2.83 -16.09 -1.81
N GLY A 21 -2.98 -14.76 -1.89
CA GLY A 21 -3.73 -14.08 -2.95
C GLY A 21 -5.25 -14.18 -2.79
N ILE A 22 -5.73 -14.48 -1.57
CA ILE A 22 -7.17 -14.62 -1.27
C ILE A 22 -7.64 -13.45 -0.40
N LEU A 23 -6.99 -13.26 0.74
CA LEU A 23 -7.34 -12.22 1.72
C LEU A 23 -6.19 -11.23 1.89
N ALA A 24 -6.49 -9.95 1.75
CA ALA A 24 -5.58 -8.86 2.06
C ALA A 24 -5.64 -8.50 3.55
N THR A 25 -4.49 -8.34 4.18
CA THR A 25 -4.38 -7.97 5.60
C THR A 25 -3.51 -6.72 5.78
N PRO A 26 -3.92 -5.77 6.65
CA PRO A 26 -3.09 -4.60 6.95
C PRO A 26 -1.75 -5.01 7.57
N LEU A 27 -0.64 -4.49 7.05
CA LEU A 27 0.70 -4.87 7.50
C LEU A 27 1.34 -3.79 8.38
N ALA A 28 1.53 -2.58 7.85
CA ALA A 28 2.19 -1.49 8.55
C ALA A 28 1.94 -0.16 7.83
N THR A 29 2.29 0.96 8.47
CA THR A 29 2.35 2.27 7.81
C THR A 29 3.76 2.83 7.95
N ILE A 30 4.36 3.22 6.84
CA ILE A 30 5.63 3.95 6.81
C ILE A 30 5.32 5.45 6.82
N PHE A 31 5.84 6.20 7.78
CA PHE A 31 5.75 7.67 7.79
C PHE A 31 7.06 8.23 7.26
N GLU A 32 7.04 8.62 5.98
CA GLU A 32 8.18 9.21 5.30
C GLU A 32 7.70 10.04 4.10
N LYS A 33 8.38 11.16 3.85
CA LYS A 33 8.11 12.04 2.70
C LYS A 33 9.19 11.88 1.63
N ASP A 34 10.42 11.69 2.07
CA ASP A 34 11.56 11.54 1.19
C ASP A 34 11.54 10.16 0.53
N LEU A 35 11.68 10.13 -0.79
CA LEU A 35 11.53 8.91 -1.57
C LEU A 35 12.66 7.90 -1.29
N ASP A 36 13.90 8.38 -1.12
CA ASP A 36 15.04 7.49 -0.83
C ASP A 36 14.94 6.88 0.57
N SER A 37 14.54 7.69 1.54
CA SER A 37 14.26 7.24 2.90
C SER A 37 13.09 6.25 2.95
N LEU A 38 12.05 6.45 2.13
CA LEU A 38 10.93 5.52 1.98
C LEU A 38 11.41 4.16 1.45
N VAL A 39 12.22 4.16 0.39
CA VAL A 39 12.80 2.93 -0.19
C VAL A 39 13.61 2.18 0.86
N GLY A 40 14.49 2.87 1.60
CA GLY A 40 15.26 2.27 2.68
C GLY A 40 14.40 1.62 3.77
N LYS A 41 13.29 2.28 4.15
CA LYS A 41 12.32 1.73 5.12
C LYS A 41 11.47 0.59 4.55
N LEU A 42 11.27 0.54 3.23
CA LEU A 42 10.50 -0.51 2.56
C LEU A 42 11.31 -1.81 2.38
N THR A 43 12.62 -1.71 2.16
CA THR A 43 13.53 -2.86 1.99
C THR A 43 13.34 -4.00 3.00
N PRO A 44 13.29 -3.77 4.33
CA PRO A 44 13.08 -4.87 5.28
C PRO A 44 11.71 -5.55 5.15
N TYR A 45 10.67 -4.83 4.68
CA TYR A 45 9.36 -5.44 4.41
C TYR A 45 9.41 -6.31 3.16
N LEU A 46 10.05 -5.84 2.09
CA LEU A 46 10.25 -6.62 0.86
C LEU A 46 11.06 -7.89 1.15
N ALA A 47 12.15 -7.78 1.91
CA ALA A 47 12.99 -8.93 2.27
C ALA A 47 12.26 -9.94 3.16
N ARG A 48 11.49 -9.47 4.16
CA ARG A 48 10.77 -10.35 5.09
C ARG A 48 9.58 -11.03 4.42
N THR A 49 8.82 -10.29 3.62
CA THR A 49 7.60 -10.83 3.01
C THR A 49 7.91 -11.62 1.75
N ASN A 50 8.91 -11.20 0.96
CA ASN A 50 9.29 -11.76 -0.33
C ASN A 50 8.09 -11.94 -1.27
N PRO A 51 7.41 -10.84 -1.67
CA PRO A 51 6.20 -10.92 -2.46
C PRO A 51 6.50 -11.23 -3.93
N ASP A 52 5.68 -12.09 -4.55
CA ASP A 52 5.75 -12.36 -5.99
C ASP A 52 5.32 -11.14 -6.81
N CYS A 53 4.37 -10.36 -6.27
CA CYS A 53 3.85 -9.16 -6.90
C CYS A 53 3.71 -8.00 -5.91
N LEU A 54 4.17 -6.83 -6.32
CA LEU A 54 3.98 -5.55 -5.67
C LEU A 54 2.86 -4.76 -6.38
N VAL A 55 1.78 -4.50 -5.66
CA VAL A 55 0.67 -3.66 -6.12
C VAL A 55 0.88 -2.24 -5.58
N ILE A 56 0.90 -1.24 -6.45
CA ILE A 56 1.04 0.16 -6.07
C ILE A 56 -0.29 0.85 -6.35
N GLY A 57 -1.00 1.23 -5.28
CA GLY A 57 -2.19 2.06 -5.33
C GLY A 57 -1.81 3.48 -5.70
N THR A 58 -2.39 3.98 -6.79
CA THR A 58 -2.24 5.38 -7.23
C THR A 58 -3.57 5.88 -7.81
N PRO A 59 -3.90 7.18 -7.68
CA PRO A 59 -5.04 7.76 -8.38
C PRO A 59 -4.83 7.75 -9.89
N SER A 60 -5.88 7.94 -10.70
CA SER A 60 -5.75 8.02 -12.17
C SER A 60 -4.85 9.17 -12.63
N HIS A 61 -4.81 10.27 -11.85
CA HIS A 61 -4.22 11.54 -12.24
C HIS A 61 -3.58 12.25 -11.04
N GLY A 62 -2.66 13.17 -11.32
CA GLY A 62 -2.03 14.03 -10.31
C GLY A 62 -0.62 13.59 -9.90
N LEU A 63 -0.02 14.34 -8.99
CA LEU A 63 1.40 14.21 -8.62
C LEU A 63 1.78 12.84 -8.04
N LEU A 64 0.81 12.11 -7.46
CA LEU A 64 1.05 10.78 -6.91
C LEU A 64 1.33 9.72 -8.00
N VAL A 65 0.85 9.93 -9.23
CA VAL A 65 1.15 9.05 -10.37
C VAL A 65 2.65 9.10 -10.69
N ASP A 66 3.20 10.31 -10.80
CA ASP A 66 4.62 10.50 -11.09
C ASP A 66 5.48 10.03 -9.90
N TYR A 67 5.02 10.25 -8.67
CA TYR A 67 5.66 9.71 -7.47
C TYR A 67 5.73 8.18 -7.48
N GLY A 68 4.64 7.51 -7.86
CA GLY A 68 4.60 6.05 -7.99
C GLY A 68 5.57 5.51 -9.05
N LYS A 69 5.70 6.18 -10.20
CA LYS A 69 6.68 5.83 -11.24
C LYS A 69 8.12 6.01 -10.76
N LEU A 70 8.42 7.10 -10.05
CA LEU A 70 9.75 7.31 -9.46
C LEU A 70 10.08 6.26 -8.41
N LEU A 71 9.09 5.87 -7.60
CA LEU A 71 9.23 4.79 -6.63
C LEU A 71 9.52 3.46 -7.31
N GLU A 72 8.76 3.11 -8.36
CA GLU A 72 9.00 1.91 -9.17
C GLU A 72 10.45 1.85 -9.68
N GLN A 73 10.95 2.96 -10.25
CA GLN A 73 12.33 3.04 -10.75
C GLN A 73 13.37 2.74 -9.68
N LYS A 74 13.17 3.23 -8.45
CA LYS A 74 14.10 2.97 -7.33
C LYS A 74 13.96 1.56 -6.78
N ILE A 75 12.72 1.06 -6.66
CA ILE A 75 12.42 -0.28 -6.13
C ILE A 75 12.96 -1.37 -7.05
N LYS A 76 12.97 -1.18 -8.37
CA LYS A 76 13.53 -2.15 -9.34
C LYS A 76 14.98 -2.56 -9.06
N ASN A 77 15.75 -1.74 -8.33
CA ASN A 77 17.13 -2.08 -7.94
C ASN A 77 17.20 -3.07 -6.76
N ILE A 78 16.13 -3.21 -5.99
CA ILE A 78 16.07 -4.02 -4.76
C ILE A 78 14.96 -5.08 -4.79
N TYR A 79 14.11 -5.07 -5.82
CA TYR A 79 12.98 -5.96 -5.99
C TYR A 79 12.88 -6.44 -7.44
N SER A 80 12.78 -7.75 -7.62
CA SER A 80 12.75 -8.41 -8.92
C SER A 80 11.39 -8.98 -9.31
N GLY A 81 10.39 -8.92 -8.42
CA GLY A 81 9.05 -9.42 -8.70
C GLY A 81 8.22 -8.48 -9.58
N GLN A 82 6.98 -8.87 -9.86
CA GLN A 82 6.08 -8.11 -10.72
C GLN A 82 5.61 -6.83 -10.03
N ILE A 83 5.66 -5.68 -10.71
CA ILE A 83 5.09 -4.44 -10.20
C ILE A 83 3.84 -4.08 -11.02
N ILE A 84 2.73 -3.80 -10.34
CA ILE A 84 1.44 -3.45 -10.94
C ILE A 84 0.96 -2.14 -10.33
N PHE A 85 0.55 -1.20 -11.17
CA PHE A 85 -0.18 -0.02 -10.72
C PHE A 85 -1.68 -0.32 -10.73
N TYR A 86 -2.34 -0.06 -9.60
CA TYR A 86 -3.78 -0.24 -9.45
C TYR A 86 -4.45 1.09 -9.13
N ASN A 87 -5.55 1.36 -9.82
CA ASN A 87 -6.28 2.61 -9.69
C ASN A 87 -7.22 2.56 -8.49
N GLU A 88 -6.99 3.44 -7.52
CA GLU A 88 -7.72 3.48 -6.25
C GLU A 88 -8.94 4.43 -6.24
N ASP A 89 -9.21 5.15 -7.32
CA ASP A 89 -10.21 6.25 -7.35
C ASP A 89 -11.62 5.79 -6.96
N LEU A 90 -11.98 4.53 -7.23
CA LEU A 90 -13.27 3.94 -6.86
C LEU A 90 -13.36 3.53 -5.37
N SER A 91 -12.24 3.23 -4.72
CA SER A 91 -12.17 2.77 -3.32
C SER A 91 -12.33 3.93 -2.33
N SER A 92 -11.92 5.14 -2.72
CA SER A 92 -12.01 6.36 -1.90
C SER A 92 -13.44 6.66 -1.39
N LYS A 93 -14.48 6.33 -2.17
CA LYS A 93 -15.89 6.53 -1.79
C LYS A 93 -16.43 5.46 -0.84
N LYS A 94 -15.84 4.26 -0.79
CA LYS A 94 -16.30 3.15 0.08
C LYS A 94 -15.64 3.18 1.46
N ALA A 95 -14.39 3.63 1.57
CA ALA A 95 -13.59 3.57 2.81
C ALA A 95 -14.06 4.50 3.95
N GLN A 96 -14.99 5.43 3.69
CA GLN A 96 -15.41 6.43 4.68
C GLN A 96 -16.59 6.01 5.58
N SER A 97 -17.12 4.79 5.44
CA SER A 97 -18.35 4.36 6.16
C SER A 97 -18.18 3.32 7.28
N THR A 98 -16.98 2.82 7.59
CA THR A 98 -16.86 1.68 8.54
C THR A 98 -15.74 1.83 9.59
N LEU A 99 -15.80 2.84 10.47
CA LEU A 99 -14.89 2.91 11.65
C LEU A 99 -15.52 3.49 12.93
N ASP A 100 -16.78 3.15 13.24
CA ASP A 100 -17.49 3.68 14.44
C ASP A 100 -17.82 2.64 15.54
N ARG A 101 -16.95 1.66 15.82
CA ARG A 101 -17.11 0.75 16.99
C ARG A 101 -15.85 0.34 17.75
N SER A 102 -14.73 1.05 17.59
CA SER A 102 -13.45 0.69 18.22
C SER A 102 -13.03 1.67 19.33
N LYS A 103 -12.72 1.13 20.53
CA LYS A 103 -12.21 1.85 21.73
C LYS A 103 -10.74 2.35 21.59
N LYS A 104 -10.20 2.46 20.37
CA LYS A 104 -8.82 2.92 20.13
C LYS A 104 -8.74 4.45 20.16
N SER A 105 -7.61 4.99 20.61
CA SER A 105 -7.36 6.44 20.60
C SER A 105 -7.34 6.99 19.17
N HIS A 106 -7.73 8.26 18.97
CA HIS A 106 -7.71 8.94 17.66
C HIS A 106 -6.36 8.77 16.92
N LYS A 107 -5.24 8.81 17.64
CA LYS A 107 -3.90 8.61 17.06
C LYS A 107 -3.72 7.18 16.52
N GLN A 108 -4.20 6.17 17.25
CA GLN A 108 -4.14 4.77 16.83
C GLN A 108 -5.09 4.49 15.66
N LYS A 109 -6.26 5.12 15.63
CA LYS A 109 -7.19 5.07 14.49
C LYS A 109 -6.55 5.64 13.23
N LYS A 110 -5.92 6.82 13.34
CA LYS A 110 -5.25 7.49 12.21
C LYS A 110 -4.04 6.70 11.69
N GLN A 111 -3.28 6.06 12.57
CA GLN A 111 -2.16 5.21 12.17
C GLN A 111 -2.60 3.91 11.48
N GLN A 112 -3.73 3.31 11.91
CA GLN A 112 -4.27 2.11 11.27
C GLN A 112 -5.00 2.42 9.95
N GLN A 113 -5.47 3.65 9.77
CA GLN A 113 -6.24 4.06 8.60
C GLN A 113 -5.49 3.79 7.28
N HIS A 114 -4.19 4.09 7.21
CA HIS A 114 -3.41 3.95 5.97
C HIS A 114 -3.16 2.48 5.59
N GLN A 115 -2.72 1.65 6.54
CA GLN A 115 -2.57 0.21 6.29
C GLN A 115 -3.91 -0.48 6.01
N THR A 116 -5.03 0.01 6.58
CA THR A 116 -6.37 -0.48 6.25
C THR A 116 -6.77 -0.08 4.83
N ALA A 117 -6.49 1.15 4.41
CA ALA A 117 -6.72 1.58 3.03
C ALA A 117 -5.90 0.74 2.03
N ALA A 118 -4.62 0.49 2.31
CA ALA A 118 -3.79 -0.43 1.53
C ALA A 118 -4.38 -1.84 1.44
N ALA A 119 -4.99 -2.35 2.52
CA ALA A 119 -5.63 -3.67 2.51
C ALA A 119 -6.90 -3.68 1.63
N HIS A 120 -7.67 -2.58 1.62
CA HIS A 120 -8.81 -2.45 0.72
C HIS A 120 -8.38 -2.39 -0.75
N ILE A 121 -7.36 -1.59 -1.07
CA ILE A 121 -6.79 -1.51 -2.43
C ILE A 121 -6.33 -2.89 -2.88
N LEU A 122 -5.59 -3.61 -2.02
CA LEU A 122 -5.12 -4.95 -2.35
C LEU A 122 -6.28 -5.94 -2.52
N GLN A 123 -7.29 -5.90 -1.65
CA GLN A 123 -8.44 -6.79 -1.78
C GLN A 123 -9.21 -6.51 -3.08
N ASP A 124 -9.45 -5.24 -3.40
CA ASP A 124 -10.14 -4.85 -4.63
C ASP A 124 -9.38 -5.35 -5.88
N TYR A 125 -8.04 -5.31 -5.86
CA TYR A 125 -7.21 -5.88 -6.93
C TYR A 125 -7.35 -7.41 -7.00
N LEU A 126 -7.28 -8.12 -5.87
CA LEU A 126 -7.37 -9.58 -5.81
C LEU A 126 -8.75 -10.10 -6.24
N ASP A 127 -9.82 -9.41 -5.84
CA ASP A 127 -11.20 -9.75 -6.22
C ASP A 127 -11.46 -9.53 -7.73
N GLY A 128 -10.61 -8.73 -8.39
CA GLY A 128 -10.66 -8.47 -9.83
C GLY A 128 -9.80 -9.40 -10.69
N LEU A 129 -9.04 -10.32 -10.08
CA LEU A 129 -8.26 -11.36 -10.77
C LEU A 129 -9.14 -12.52 -11.22
#